data_AF-A0AAQ0LP16-F1
#
_entry.id   AF-A0AAQ0LP16-F1
#
_cell.length_a   1.000
_cell.length_b   1.000
_cell.length_c   1.000
_cell.angle_alpha   90.00
_cell.angle_beta   90.00
_cell.angle_gamma   90.00
#
_symmetry.space_group_name_H-M   'P 1'
#
loop_
_entity.id
_entity.type
_entity.pdbx_description
1 polymer ?
#
loop_
_entity_poly.entity_id
_entity_poly.type
_entity_poly.pdbx_seq_one_letter_code
_entity_poly.pdbx_strand_id
1 'polypeptide(L)'
;MDKELFKDKNPLLRRQMLEDNCAAVERITYTSPFSEEEMGERKTELANIDLDMAALEEEKKAFMQAYKDKMKPKKERKKTLLTDIKRGYEEITDECFKFMERSTRTTGYYNGNGDLVKERPMEAQEMQKTVFEDMESTGTEG
;
A
#
# COMPACT_ATOMS: atom_id res chain seq x y z
N MET A 1 62.83 1.50 -26.65
CA MET A 1 63.03 0.78 -25.37
C MET A 1 62.42 -0.58 -25.51
N ASP A 2 63.11 -1.62 -25.01
CA ASP A 2 62.52 -2.95 -24.91
C ASP A 2 61.30 -2.91 -24.00
N LYS A 3 60.24 -3.61 -24.42
CA LYS A 3 58.98 -3.68 -23.66
C LYS A 3 59.07 -4.62 -22.46
N GLU A 4 60.09 -5.49 -22.44
CA GLU A 4 60.27 -6.51 -21.43
C GLU A 4 61.75 -6.57 -21.04
N LEU A 5 62.04 -6.45 -19.75
CA LEU A 5 63.38 -6.55 -19.20
C LEU A 5 63.47 -7.76 -18.28
N PHE A 6 64.43 -8.64 -18.53
CA PHE A 6 64.75 -9.81 -17.69
C PHE A 6 63.56 -10.76 -17.42
N LYS A 7 62.56 -10.80 -18.32
CA LYS A 7 61.38 -11.66 -18.16
C LYS A 7 61.73 -13.15 -18.18
N ASP A 8 62.83 -13.52 -18.82
CA ASP A 8 63.38 -14.88 -18.87
C ASP A 8 63.98 -15.36 -17.55
N LYS A 9 64.28 -14.46 -16.60
CA LYS A 9 64.83 -14.81 -15.28
C LYS A 9 63.73 -15.11 -14.27
N ASN A 10 64.04 -15.86 -13.20
CA ASN A 10 63.08 -16.08 -12.12
C ASN A 10 62.76 -14.75 -11.38
N PRO A 11 61.63 -14.65 -10.65
CA PRO A 11 61.19 -13.39 -10.07
C PRO A 11 62.19 -12.72 -9.12
N LEU A 12 62.90 -13.51 -8.32
CA LEU A 12 63.91 -12.99 -7.38
C LEU A 12 65.11 -12.39 -8.12
N LEU A 13 65.70 -13.12 -9.07
CA LEU A 13 66.83 -12.61 -9.86
C LEU A 13 66.41 -11.43 -10.74
N ARG A 14 65.21 -11.49 -11.34
CA ARG A 14 64.65 -10.39 -12.13
C ARG A 14 64.59 -9.10 -11.33
N ARG A 15 64.11 -9.18 -10.09
CA ARG A 15 64.02 -8.01 -9.20
C ARG A 15 65.40 -7.46 -8.86
N GLN A 16 66.34 -8.32 -8.47
CA GLN A 16 67.72 -7.90 -8.18
C GLN A 16 68.37 -7.22 -9.38
N MET A 17 68.24 -7.80 -10.58
CA MET A 17 68.77 -7.20 -11.80
C MET A 17 68.13 -5.85 -12.14
N LEU A 18 66.82 -5.67 -11.88
CA LEU A 18 66.17 -4.36 -12.05
C LEU A 18 66.70 -3.34 -11.06
N GLU A 19 66.89 -3.71 -9.79
CA GLU A 19 67.42 -2.82 -8.74
C GLU A 19 68.88 -2.41 -9.03
N ASP A 20 69.73 -3.35 -9.44
CA ASP A 20 71.16 -3.08 -9.74
C ASP A 20 71.38 -2.20 -10.99
N ASN A 21 70.43 -2.20 -11.94
CA ASN A 21 70.55 -1.45 -13.21
C ASN A 21 69.67 -0.19 -13.29
N CYS A 22 68.77 0.05 -12.33
CA CYS A 22 67.89 1.22 -12.36
C CYS A 22 68.61 2.51 -11.96
N ALA A 23 68.11 3.65 -12.44
CA ALA A 23 68.60 4.97 -12.01
C ALA A 23 68.03 5.38 -10.63
N ALA A 24 66.76 5.05 -10.37
CA ALA A 24 66.08 5.25 -9.10
C ALA A 24 64.86 4.31 -9.00
N VAL A 25 64.48 3.96 -7.77
CA VAL A 25 63.24 3.23 -7.48
C VAL A 25 62.16 4.22 -7.08
N GLU A 26 61.19 4.45 -7.97
CA GLU A 26 60.10 5.39 -7.76
C GLU A 26 58.76 4.68 -7.56
N ARG A 27 57.88 5.25 -6.73
CA ARG A 27 56.49 4.80 -6.59
C ARG A 27 55.64 5.59 -7.56
N ILE A 28 55.21 4.92 -8.62
CA ILE A 28 54.29 5.47 -9.62
C ILE A 28 52.98 4.70 -9.63
N THR A 29 51.92 5.34 -10.07
CA THR A 29 50.65 4.68 -10.40
C THR A 29 50.67 4.33 -11.88
N TYR A 30 50.37 3.08 -12.21
CA TYR A 30 50.24 2.62 -13.60
C TYR A 30 48.99 1.75 -13.76
N THR A 31 48.54 1.61 -15.00
CA THR A 31 47.41 0.73 -15.33
C THR A 31 47.92 -0.66 -15.70
N SER A 32 47.37 -1.68 -15.06
CA SER A 32 47.56 -3.07 -15.46
C SER A 32 46.30 -3.53 -16.18
N PRO A 33 46.40 -4.04 -17.42
CA PRO A 33 45.25 -4.65 -18.08
C PRO A 33 44.88 -5.95 -17.34
N PHE A 34 43.59 -6.24 -17.29
CA PHE A 34 43.10 -7.54 -16.85
C PHE A 34 43.33 -8.59 -17.95
N SER A 35 43.59 -9.82 -17.54
CA SER A 35 43.53 -10.98 -18.43
C SER A 35 42.09 -11.28 -18.87
N GLU A 36 41.93 -12.10 -19.92
CA GLU A 36 40.60 -12.49 -20.39
C GLU A 36 39.80 -13.26 -19.32
N GLU A 37 40.47 -14.10 -18.53
CA GLU A 37 39.89 -14.85 -17.41
C GLU A 37 39.38 -13.89 -16.31
N GLU A 38 40.24 -12.98 -15.86
CA GLU A 38 39.90 -11.94 -14.88
C GLU A 38 38.75 -11.03 -15.33
N MET A 39 38.67 -10.75 -16.64
CA MET A 39 37.55 -10.01 -17.23
C MET A 39 36.27 -10.84 -17.26
N GLY A 40 36.39 -12.15 -17.52
CA GLY A 40 35.28 -13.09 -17.48
C GLY A 40 34.66 -13.18 -16.09
N GLU A 41 35.48 -13.40 -15.06
CA GLU A 41 35.04 -13.47 -13.66
C GLU A 41 34.29 -12.21 -13.24
N ARG A 42 34.83 -11.03 -13.54
CA ARG A 42 34.19 -9.74 -13.21
C ARG A 42 32.86 -9.54 -13.92
N LYS A 43 32.73 -9.98 -15.17
CA LYS A 43 31.46 -9.94 -15.90
C LYS A 43 30.42 -10.87 -15.28
N THR A 44 30.84 -12.05 -14.87
CA THR A 44 29.96 -13.00 -14.16
C THR A 44 29.53 -12.46 -12.80
N GLU A 45 30.46 -11.89 -12.03
CA GLU A 45 30.17 -11.25 -10.75
C GLU A 45 29.17 -10.09 -10.92
N LEU A 46 29.41 -9.22 -11.91
CA LEU A 46 28.50 -8.12 -12.23
C LEU A 46 27.09 -8.64 -12.59
N ALA A 47 27.00 -9.67 -13.43
CA ALA A 47 25.71 -10.25 -13.82
C ALA A 47 24.95 -10.83 -12.61
N ASN A 48 25.65 -11.46 -11.67
CA ASN A 48 25.03 -11.97 -10.44
C ASN A 48 24.52 -10.84 -9.56
N ILE A 49 25.32 -9.78 -9.38
CA ILE A 49 24.92 -8.59 -8.62
C ILE A 49 23.67 -7.95 -9.24
N ASP A 50 23.61 -7.82 -10.56
CA ASP A 50 22.45 -7.24 -11.26
C ASP A 50 21.18 -8.08 -11.04
N LEU A 51 21.30 -9.41 -11.06
CA LEU A 51 20.16 -10.31 -10.78
C LEU A 51 19.68 -10.18 -9.33
N ASP A 52 20.60 -10.15 -8.36
CA ASP A 52 20.27 -9.97 -6.95
C ASP A 52 19.61 -8.61 -6.69
N MET A 53 20.13 -7.54 -7.32
CA MET A 53 19.55 -6.21 -7.24
C MET A 53 18.12 -6.18 -7.80
N ALA A 54 17.89 -6.80 -8.95
CA ALA A 54 16.56 -6.88 -9.55
C ALA A 54 15.55 -7.59 -8.62
N ALA A 55 15.97 -8.70 -8.00
CA ALA A 55 15.12 -9.44 -7.05
C ALA A 55 14.77 -8.59 -5.81
N LEU A 56 15.76 -7.88 -5.24
CA LEU A 56 15.54 -7.00 -4.09
C LEU A 56 14.63 -5.81 -4.43
N GLU A 57 14.74 -5.25 -5.64
CA GLU A 57 13.86 -4.18 -6.08
C GLU A 57 12.40 -4.64 -6.23
N GLU A 58 12.19 -5.86 -6.73
CA GLU A 58 10.86 -6.45 -6.84
C GLU A 58 10.25 -6.73 -5.46
N GLU A 59 11.02 -7.29 -4.53
CA GLU A 59 10.59 -7.52 -3.15
C GLU A 59 10.22 -6.19 -2.46
N LYS A 60 11.07 -5.17 -2.61
CA LYS A 60 10.79 -3.82 -2.08
C LYS A 60 9.49 -3.26 -2.64
N LYS A 61 9.22 -3.44 -3.93
CA LYS A 61 7.99 -2.99 -4.57
C LYS A 61 6.76 -3.71 -3.99
N ALA A 62 6.84 -5.03 -3.82
CA ALA A 62 5.78 -5.83 -3.22
C ALA A 62 5.50 -5.41 -1.77
N PHE A 63 6.55 -5.22 -0.97
CA PHE A 63 6.45 -4.78 0.43
C PHE A 63 5.81 -3.39 0.54
N MET A 64 6.27 -2.43 -0.28
CA MET A 64 5.71 -1.09 -0.33
C MET A 64 4.23 -1.09 -0.73
N GLN A 65 3.84 -1.96 -1.66
CA GLN A 65 2.44 -2.11 -2.06
C GLN A 65 1.60 -2.68 -0.90
N ALA A 66 2.07 -3.74 -0.25
CA ALA A 66 1.38 -4.32 0.91
C ALA A 66 1.20 -3.30 2.05
N TYR A 67 2.19 -2.44 2.31
CA TYR A 67 2.07 -1.35 3.28
C TYR A 67 1.07 -0.28 2.87
N LYS A 68 1.04 0.10 1.59
CA LYS A 68 0.01 1.02 1.06
C LYS A 68 -1.38 0.43 1.24
N ASP A 69 -1.57 -0.85 0.95
CA ASP A 69 -2.85 -1.54 1.08
C ASP A 69 -3.31 -1.65 2.52
N LYS A 70 -2.39 -1.90 3.48
CA LYS A 70 -2.70 -1.86 4.92
C LYS A 70 -3.07 -0.45 5.41
N MET A 71 -2.46 0.59 4.83
CA MET A 71 -2.67 1.99 5.23
C MET A 71 -3.94 2.60 4.62
N LYS A 72 -4.31 2.20 3.41
CA LYS A 72 -5.48 2.73 2.68
C LYS A 72 -6.78 2.70 3.49
N PRO A 73 -7.25 1.56 4.06
CA PRO A 73 -8.51 1.53 4.79
C PRO A 73 -8.45 2.37 6.07
N LYS A 74 -7.27 2.48 6.72
CA LYS A 74 -7.10 3.34 7.90
C LYS A 74 -7.19 4.82 7.54
N LYS A 75 -6.60 5.22 6.41
CA LYS A 75 -6.69 6.61 5.91
C LYS A 75 -8.11 6.96 5.49
N GLU A 76 -8.79 6.04 4.81
CA GLU A 76 -10.20 6.19 4.42
C GLU A 76 -11.10 6.30 5.65
N ARG A 77 -10.99 5.38 6.62
CA ARG A 77 -11.77 5.45 7.87
C ARG A 77 -11.48 6.72 8.65
N LYS A 78 -10.21 7.16 8.73
CA LYS A 78 -9.85 8.44 9.35
C LYS A 78 -10.57 9.62 8.66
N LYS A 79 -10.65 9.62 7.32
CA LYS A 79 -11.33 10.68 6.55
C LYS A 79 -12.84 10.66 6.80
N THR A 80 -13.46 9.49 6.84
CA THR A 80 -14.88 9.32 7.16
C THR A 80 -15.17 9.85 8.56
N LEU A 81 -14.44 9.36 9.58
CA LEU A 81 -14.61 9.83 10.96
C LEU A 81 -14.41 11.34 11.12
N LEU A 82 -13.43 11.94 10.43
CA LEU A 82 -13.26 13.39 10.45
C LEU A 82 -14.47 14.13 9.86
N THR A 83 -15.14 13.55 8.87
CA THR A 83 -16.36 14.09 8.28
C THR A 83 -17.52 13.97 9.26
N ASP A 84 -17.70 12.80 9.87
CA ASP A 84 -18.77 12.52 10.83
C ASP A 84 -18.65 13.44 12.06
N ILE A 85 -17.43 13.60 12.58
CA ILE A 85 -17.14 14.51 13.71
C ILE A 85 -17.48 15.96 13.35
N LYS A 86 -17.13 16.42 12.13
CA LYS A 86 -17.45 17.79 11.69
C LYS A 86 -18.94 18.02 11.51
N ARG A 87 -19.68 17.00 11.05
CA ARG A 87 -21.14 17.05 10.89
C ARG A 87 -21.87 16.94 12.23
N GLY A 88 -21.29 16.21 13.18
CA GLY A 88 -21.89 15.87 14.47
C GLY A 88 -22.83 14.66 14.42
N TYR A 89 -22.87 13.93 13.29
CA TYR A 89 -23.71 12.76 13.10
C TYR A 89 -23.10 11.82 12.04
N GLU A 90 -23.48 10.54 12.08
CA GLU A 90 -23.18 9.54 11.05
C GLU A 90 -24.43 9.37 10.16
N GLU A 91 -24.24 9.31 8.83
CA GLU A 91 -25.33 9.02 7.89
C GLU A 91 -25.54 7.51 7.83
N ILE A 92 -26.59 7.03 8.49
CA ILE A 92 -26.96 5.61 8.52
C ILE A 92 -28.13 5.39 7.55
N THR A 93 -27.96 4.44 6.63
CA THR A 93 -29.05 3.92 5.79
C THR A 93 -29.32 2.50 6.24
N ASP A 94 -30.45 2.31 6.89
CA ASP A 94 -30.86 1.02 7.45
C ASP A 94 -32.36 0.79 7.24
N GLU A 95 -32.82 -0.44 7.43
CA GLU A 95 -34.24 -0.76 7.38
C GLU A 95 -34.95 -0.11 8.58
N CYS A 96 -35.83 0.85 8.30
CA CYS A 96 -36.61 1.55 9.32
C CYS A 96 -38.08 1.18 9.22
N PHE A 97 -38.71 0.91 10.36
CA PHE A 97 -40.10 0.50 10.49
C PHE A 97 -41.00 1.72 10.60
N LYS A 98 -41.97 1.82 9.70
CA LYS A 98 -42.90 2.95 9.61
C LYS A 98 -44.16 2.65 10.42
N PHE A 99 -44.50 3.53 11.35
CA PHE A 99 -45.72 3.50 12.14
C PHE A 99 -46.54 4.77 11.91
N MET A 100 -47.86 4.64 11.87
CA MET A 100 -48.79 5.75 11.60
C MET A 100 -49.72 5.96 12.80
N GLU A 101 -49.64 7.11 13.45
CA GLU A 101 -50.45 7.48 14.61
C GLU A 101 -51.65 8.33 14.18
N ARG A 102 -52.78 7.67 13.92
CA ARG A 102 -54.01 8.27 13.35
C ARG A 102 -54.56 9.43 14.19
N SER A 103 -54.37 9.38 15.52
CA SER A 103 -54.89 10.37 16.45
C SER A 103 -54.20 11.74 16.31
N THR A 104 -52.88 11.75 16.15
CA THR A 104 -52.05 12.95 16.00
C THR A 104 -51.74 13.28 14.55
N ARG A 105 -52.12 12.42 13.60
CA ARG A 105 -51.83 12.54 12.17
C ARG A 105 -50.33 12.57 11.86
N THR A 106 -49.52 11.82 12.62
CA THR A 106 -48.07 11.72 12.43
C THR A 106 -47.63 10.32 11.99
N THR A 107 -46.58 10.28 11.18
CA THR A 107 -45.90 9.06 10.73
C THR A 107 -44.48 9.07 11.31
N GLY A 108 -44.18 8.07 12.14
CA GLY A 108 -42.87 7.87 12.75
C GLY A 108 -42.11 6.72 12.08
N TYR A 109 -40.81 6.87 11.91
CA TYR A 109 -39.89 5.83 11.45
C TYR A 109 -39.01 5.43 12.62
N TYR A 110 -38.95 4.14 12.91
CA TYR A 110 -38.20 3.58 14.01
C TYR A 110 -37.09 2.65 13.49
N ASN A 111 -35.92 2.67 14.09
CA ASN A 111 -34.85 1.72 13.76
C ASN A 111 -35.16 0.32 14.37
N GLY A 112 -34.30 -0.67 14.10
CA GLY A 112 -34.44 -2.02 14.66
C GLY A 112 -34.35 -2.14 16.18
N ASN A 113 -33.89 -1.08 16.88
CA ASN A 113 -33.88 -1.02 18.35
C ASN A 113 -35.18 -0.43 18.92
N GLY A 114 -36.07 0.08 18.08
CA GLY A 114 -37.29 0.78 18.49
C GLY A 114 -37.10 2.26 18.81
N ASP A 115 -35.99 2.89 18.41
CA ASP A 115 -35.80 4.33 18.55
C ASP A 115 -36.46 5.09 17.40
N LEU A 116 -37.19 6.16 17.69
CA LEU A 116 -37.77 7.05 16.67
C LEU A 116 -36.66 7.87 15.98
N VAL A 117 -36.40 7.59 14.70
CA VAL A 117 -35.33 8.24 13.92
C VAL A 117 -35.81 9.35 13.01
N LYS A 118 -37.09 9.36 12.65
CA LYS A 118 -37.70 10.41 11.83
C LYS A 118 -39.19 10.49 12.09
N GLU A 119 -39.72 11.70 12.19
CA GLU A 119 -41.15 11.95 12.30
C GLU A 119 -41.57 12.95 11.22
N ARG A 120 -42.74 12.72 10.60
CA ARG A 120 -43.36 13.67 9.68
C ARG A 120 -44.88 13.63 9.78
N PRO A 121 -45.59 14.66 9.29
CA PRO A 121 -47.02 14.57 9.06
C PRO A 121 -47.37 13.42 8.10
N MET A 122 -48.55 12.83 8.26
CA MET A 122 -49.06 11.83 7.33
C MET A 122 -49.23 12.42 5.91
N GLU A 123 -48.89 11.62 4.91
CA GLU A 123 -49.18 11.94 3.51
C GLU A 123 -50.65 11.67 3.18
N ALA A 124 -51.19 12.33 2.15
CA ALA A 124 -52.61 12.22 1.79
C ALA A 124 -53.07 10.79 1.50
N GLN A 125 -52.19 9.97 0.91
CA GLN A 125 -52.46 8.55 0.67
C GLN A 125 -52.43 7.73 1.96
N GLU A 126 -51.57 8.09 2.91
CA GLU A 126 -51.54 7.45 4.23
C GLU A 126 -52.76 7.81 5.06
N MET A 127 -53.36 8.99 4.85
CA MET A 127 -54.60 9.40 5.53
C MET A 127 -55.84 8.62 5.08
N GLN A 128 -55.79 7.92 3.95
CA GLN A 128 -56.86 6.99 3.58
C GLN A 128 -56.80 5.77 4.51
N LYS A 129 -57.94 5.44 5.12
CA LYS A 129 -58.09 4.19 5.85
C LYS A 129 -58.04 3.04 4.86
N THR A 130 -57.31 1.99 5.22
CA THR A 130 -57.40 0.73 4.48
C THR A 130 -58.70 0.02 4.85
N VAL A 131 -59.27 -0.75 3.92
CA VAL A 131 -60.55 -1.47 4.13
C VAL A 131 -60.50 -2.39 5.37
N PHE A 132 -59.32 -2.86 5.76
CA PHE A 132 -59.09 -3.67 6.96
C PHE A 132 -59.21 -2.86 8.27
N GLU A 133 -58.75 -1.61 8.33
CA GLU A 133 -58.82 -0.75 9.53
C GLU A 133 -60.27 -0.28 9.83
N ASP A 134 -61.12 -0.13 8.81
CA ASP A 134 -62.56 0.15 9.00
C ASP A 134 -63.33 -1.06 9.55
N MET A 135 -62.82 -2.28 9.31
CA MET A 135 -63.43 -3.51 9.78
C MET A 135 -63.10 -3.82 11.26
N GLU A 136 -61.93 -3.42 11.76
CA GLU A 136 -61.58 -3.54 13.19
C GLU A 136 -62.24 -2.47 14.07
N SER A 137 -62.45 -1.25 13.53
CA SER A 137 -63.17 -0.18 14.27
C SER A 137 -64.67 -0.44 14.46
N THR A 138 -65.21 -1.45 13.78
CA THR A 138 -66.61 -1.89 13.90
C THR A 138 -66.78 -3.12 14.81
N GLY A 139 -65.71 -3.57 15.48
CA GLY A 139 -65.70 -4.71 16.40
C GLY A 139 -65.57 -4.34 17.87
N THR A 140 -66.51 -3.57 18.42
CA THR A 140 -66.84 -3.69 19.85
C THR A 140 -68.31 -4.03 19.96
N GLU A 141 -68.57 -5.28 20.34
CA GLU A 141 -69.63 -5.77 21.26
C GLU A 141 -69.92 -7.23 20.94
N GLY A 142 -69.24 -8.10 21.70
CA GLY A 142 -69.57 -9.51 21.93
C GLY A 142 -69.31 -9.82 23.40
#